data_AF-A0A4Y8PF49-F1
#
_entry.id   AF-A0A4Y8PF49-F1
#
_cell.length_a   1.000
_cell.length_b   1.000
_cell.length_c   1.000
_cell.angle_alpha   90.00
_cell.angle_beta   90.00
_cell.angle_gamma   90.00
#
_symmetry.space_group_name_H-M   'P 1'
#
loop_
_entity.id
_entity.type
_entity.pdbx_description
1 polymer ?
#
loop_
_entity_poly.entity_id
_entity_poly.type
_entity_poly.pdbx_seq_one_letter_code
_entity_poly.pdbx_strand_id
1 'polypeptide(L)'
;MNCNDNTAVFCDCKTTQTQEFCGNADDNIASNKKLSIELLAIDLSRCNRCIPTAKKLKKALEILRPVAQILGIELEYKETVVFSLEDAKEKALLSSPTIRINGHDTVQNVQESLCESCSSLTQNNIPIDCRDWYYKGKLYSYPPLPMLVEIILKALLNIDDLQPVSQKPLQELPANLMTYFENSLEKKSCG
;
A
#
# COMPACT_ATOMS: atom_id res chain seq x y z
N MET A 1 -13.37 -50.28 34.63
CA MET A 1 -12.52 -49.80 35.74
C MET A 1 -12.39 -48.29 35.59
N ASN A 2 -12.96 -47.56 36.55
CA ASN A 2 -12.91 -46.12 36.84
C ASN A 2 -12.63 -45.14 35.68
N CYS A 3 -13.72 -44.65 35.07
CA CYS A 3 -13.82 -43.25 34.66
C CYS A 3 -14.75 -42.58 35.69
N ASN A 4 -14.23 -41.65 36.48
CA ASN A 4 -15.00 -40.87 37.43
C ASN A 4 -15.31 -39.51 36.79
N ASP A 5 -16.60 -39.32 36.49
CA ASP A 5 -17.40 -38.08 36.48
C ASP A 5 -16.71 -36.74 36.19
N ASN A 6 -17.10 -36.06 35.11
CA ASN A 6 -18.30 -35.20 35.09
C ASN A 6 -18.27 -34.26 33.88
N THR A 7 -19.18 -34.45 32.94
CA THR A 7 -20.15 -33.47 32.41
C THR A 7 -20.62 -33.94 31.03
N ALA A 8 -21.93 -34.18 30.97
CA ALA A 8 -22.61 -34.70 29.81
C ALA A 8 -22.57 -33.71 28.65
N VAL A 9 -22.19 -34.19 27.47
CA VAL A 9 -22.72 -33.66 26.22
C VAL A 9 -23.52 -34.78 25.58
N PHE A 10 -24.83 -34.72 25.80
CA PHE A 10 -25.80 -35.48 25.03
C PHE A 10 -25.71 -35.00 23.57
N CYS A 11 -25.09 -35.80 22.71
CA CYS A 11 -25.36 -35.77 21.27
C CYS A 11 -26.21 -36.99 20.95
N ASP A 12 -27.52 -36.77 20.88
CA ASP A 12 -28.49 -37.79 20.50
C ASP A 12 -28.48 -37.91 18.96
N CYS A 13 -27.67 -38.84 18.44
CA CYS A 13 -27.61 -39.13 17.01
C CYS A 13 -28.40 -40.40 16.70
N LYS A 14 -29.66 -40.26 16.27
CA LYS A 14 -30.36 -41.31 15.54
C LYS A 14 -30.00 -41.20 14.05
N THR A 15 -29.16 -42.13 13.61
CA THR A 15 -29.07 -42.75 12.27
C THR A 15 -29.53 -41.93 11.06
N THR A 16 -28.63 -41.69 10.10
CA THR A 16 -28.55 -42.41 8.80
C THR A 16 -27.20 -42.08 8.14
N GLN A 17 -26.59 -43.06 7.48
CA GLN A 17 -25.31 -42.94 6.79
C GLN A 17 -25.28 -41.76 5.79
N THR A 18 -24.52 -40.73 6.11
CA THR A 18 -23.81 -39.93 5.12
C THR A 18 -22.37 -39.86 5.59
N GLN A 19 -21.45 -40.29 4.74
CA GLN A 19 -20.02 -40.23 4.94
C GLN A 19 -19.64 -38.76 5.12
N GLU A 20 -19.64 -38.28 6.37
CA GLU A 20 -19.08 -36.99 6.73
C GLU A 20 -17.59 -37.06 6.42
N PHE A 21 -17.24 -36.50 5.27
CA PHE A 21 -15.87 -36.19 4.94
C PHE A 21 -15.46 -35.07 5.89
N CYS A 22 -15.00 -35.44 7.08
CA CYS A 22 -14.27 -34.55 7.97
C CYS A 22 -13.01 -34.14 7.20
N GLY A 23 -13.09 -33.02 6.48
CA GLY A 23 -11.93 -32.42 5.82
C GLY A 23 -10.87 -32.19 6.88
N ASN A 24 -9.71 -32.81 6.71
CA ASN A 24 -8.55 -32.52 7.54
C ASN A 24 -8.24 -31.03 7.36
N ALA A 25 -8.30 -30.29 8.48
CA ALA A 25 -7.98 -28.88 8.54
C ALA A 25 -6.48 -28.69 8.42
N ASP A 26 -5.97 -28.80 7.20
CA ASP A 26 -4.76 -28.13 6.75
C ASP A 26 -5.14 -27.24 5.56
N ASP A 27 -6.03 -26.26 5.81
CA ASP A 27 -6.41 -25.20 4.86
C ASP A 27 -5.27 -24.17 4.64
N ASN A 28 -4.03 -24.52 4.98
CA ASN A 28 -2.87 -23.73 4.59
C ASN A 28 -2.56 -24.04 3.14
N ILE A 29 -3.08 -23.20 2.24
CA ILE A 29 -2.63 -23.14 0.85
C ILE A 29 -1.15 -22.75 0.90
N ALA A 30 -0.26 -23.74 0.81
CA ALA A 30 1.18 -23.52 0.73
C ALA A 30 1.51 -22.84 -0.60
N SER A 31 1.45 -21.51 -0.59
CA SER A 31 1.77 -20.62 -1.68
C SER A 31 2.88 -19.69 -1.17
N ASN A 32 3.99 -19.59 -1.90
CA ASN A 32 5.10 -18.69 -1.59
C ASN A 32 4.99 -17.38 -2.42
N LYS A 33 3.77 -16.97 -2.75
CA LYS A 33 3.54 -15.74 -3.52
C LYS A 33 3.81 -14.52 -2.63
N LYS A 34 4.40 -13.50 -3.21
CA LYS A 34 4.73 -12.23 -2.53
C LYS A 34 3.97 -11.10 -3.19
N LEU A 35 3.34 -10.26 -2.38
CA LEU A 35 2.76 -9.00 -2.82
C LEU A 35 3.56 -7.85 -2.17
N SER A 36 4.38 -7.19 -2.97
CA SER A 36 5.22 -6.08 -2.53
C SER A 36 4.48 -4.76 -2.71
N ILE A 37 4.40 -3.98 -1.64
CA ILE A 37 3.71 -2.68 -1.60
C ILE A 37 4.73 -1.61 -1.22
N GLU A 38 4.88 -0.59 -2.06
CA GLU A 38 5.80 0.52 -1.83
C GLU A 38 5.03 1.84 -1.72
N LEU A 39 5.39 2.67 -0.74
CA LEU A 39 5.05 4.08 -0.69
C LEU A 39 6.28 4.92 -1.01
N LEU A 40 6.19 5.73 -2.06
CA LEU A 40 7.17 6.77 -2.36
C LEU A 40 6.61 8.13 -1.94
N ALA A 41 7.38 8.90 -1.17
CA ALA A 41 6.97 10.22 -0.71
C ALA A 41 8.17 11.18 -0.68
N ILE A 42 7.96 12.47 -0.97
CA ILE A 42 9.01 13.50 -0.91
C ILE A 42 9.24 14.03 0.50
N ASP A 43 8.28 13.81 1.40
CA ASP A 43 8.40 14.15 2.82
C ASP A 43 7.41 13.32 3.65
N LEU A 44 7.91 12.55 4.63
CA LEU A 44 7.10 11.79 5.59
C LEU A 44 7.16 12.39 7.01
N SER A 45 7.65 13.63 7.14
CA SER A 45 7.84 14.28 8.44
C SER A 45 6.90 15.46 8.70
N ARG A 46 6.52 16.23 7.66
CA ARG A 46 5.70 17.45 7.79
C ARG A 46 4.52 17.52 6.83
N CYS A 47 4.57 16.84 5.67
CA CYS A 47 3.56 16.96 4.64
C CYS A 47 2.19 16.37 5.05
N ASN A 48 1.15 17.20 4.94
CA ASN A 48 -0.23 16.89 5.28
C ASN A 48 -0.93 15.94 4.30
N ARG A 49 -0.27 15.55 3.20
CA ARG A 49 -0.76 14.54 2.24
C ARG A 49 0.00 13.23 2.36
N CYS A 50 1.32 13.29 2.46
CA CYS A 50 2.20 12.12 2.55
C CYS A 50 2.02 11.35 3.87
N ILE A 51 2.01 12.03 5.02
CA ILE A 51 1.90 11.37 6.34
C ILE A 51 0.54 10.65 6.48
N PRO A 52 -0.61 11.27 6.16
CA PRO A 52 -1.89 10.56 6.26
C PRO A 52 -2.00 9.41 5.26
N THR A 53 -1.37 9.51 4.09
CA THR A 53 -1.27 8.41 3.12
C THR A 53 -0.53 7.21 3.71
N ALA A 54 0.66 7.44 4.27
CA ALA A 54 1.44 6.42 4.98
C ALA A 54 0.65 5.75 6.10
N LYS A 55 0.02 6.55 6.97
CA LYS A 55 -0.77 6.05 8.09
C LYS A 55 -1.95 5.19 7.63
N LYS A 56 -2.69 5.63 6.62
CA LYS A 56 -3.83 4.86 6.09
C LYS A 56 -3.40 3.61 5.34
N LEU A 57 -2.29 3.65 4.62
CA LEU A 57 -1.74 2.48 3.95
C LEU A 57 -1.33 1.41 4.96
N LYS A 58 -0.59 1.79 6.01
CA LYS A 58 -0.29 0.91 7.15
C LYS A 58 -1.56 0.31 7.73
N LYS A 59 -2.62 1.13 7.91
CA LYS A 59 -3.90 0.62 8.42
C LYS A 59 -4.57 -0.39 7.48
N ALA A 60 -4.53 -0.17 6.18
CA ALA A 60 -5.06 -1.12 5.20
C ALA A 60 -4.29 -2.46 5.23
N LEU A 61 -2.97 -2.40 5.35
CA LEU A 61 -2.11 -3.58 5.49
C LEU A 61 -2.42 -4.36 6.76
N GLU A 62 -2.63 -3.70 7.90
CA GLU A 62 -3.06 -4.36 9.15
C GLU A 62 -4.37 -5.14 8.97
N ILE A 63 -5.35 -4.52 8.31
CA ILE A 63 -6.68 -5.13 8.08
C ILE A 63 -6.57 -6.34 7.15
N LEU A 64 -5.72 -6.28 6.13
CA LEU A 64 -5.63 -7.30 5.09
C LEU A 64 -4.59 -8.38 5.36
N ARG A 65 -3.73 -8.22 6.38
CA ARG A 65 -2.71 -9.21 6.74
C ARG A 65 -3.30 -10.60 7.02
N PRO A 66 -4.38 -10.76 7.80
CA PRO A 66 -4.99 -12.08 8.00
C PRO A 66 -5.50 -12.69 6.70
N VAL A 67 -6.07 -11.88 5.80
CA VAL A 67 -6.56 -12.33 4.49
C VAL A 67 -5.41 -12.84 3.64
N ALA A 68 -4.30 -12.10 3.57
CA ALA A 68 -3.12 -12.52 2.83
C ALA A 68 -2.52 -13.82 3.38
N GLN A 69 -2.46 -13.97 4.71
CA GLN A 69 -1.99 -15.21 5.35
C GLN A 69 -2.85 -16.42 4.97
N ILE A 70 -4.18 -16.29 5.01
CA ILE A 70 -5.10 -17.36 4.59
C ILE A 70 -4.91 -17.73 3.12
N LEU A 71 -4.64 -16.73 2.27
CA LEU A 71 -4.36 -16.95 0.84
C LEU A 71 -2.96 -17.52 0.57
N GLY A 72 -2.12 -17.70 1.59
CA GLY A 72 -0.71 -18.06 1.41
C GLY A 72 0.05 -17.00 0.61
N ILE A 73 -0.18 -15.71 0.89
CA ILE A 73 0.51 -14.59 0.24
C ILE A 73 1.27 -13.80 1.31
N GLU A 74 2.57 -13.65 1.11
CA GLU A 74 3.41 -12.78 1.94
C GLU A 74 3.21 -11.32 1.53
N LEU A 75 2.82 -10.47 2.49
CA LEU A 75 2.74 -9.02 2.29
C LEU A 75 4.05 -8.36 2.69
N GLU A 76 4.73 -7.76 1.73
CA GLU A 76 5.92 -6.93 1.97
C GLU A 76 5.55 -5.45 1.85
N TYR A 77 6.06 -4.62 2.76
CA TYR A 77 5.79 -3.20 2.75
C TYR A 77 7.07 -2.38 2.97
N LYS A 78 7.25 -1.35 2.13
CA LYS A 78 8.37 -0.42 2.21
C LYS A 78 7.89 1.02 2.07
N GLU A 79 8.42 1.89 2.93
CA GLU A 79 8.33 3.35 2.78
C GLU A 79 9.66 3.89 2.28
N THR A 80 9.61 4.72 1.25
CA THR A 80 10.76 5.30 0.60
C THR A 80 10.60 6.82 0.56
N VAL A 81 11.45 7.54 1.29
CA VAL A 81 11.54 9.00 1.17
C VAL A 81 12.47 9.35 0.00
N VAL A 82 11.97 10.14 -0.94
CA VAL A 82 12.71 10.61 -2.11
C VAL A 82 13.29 11.98 -1.80
N PHE A 83 14.62 12.11 -1.87
CA PHE A 83 15.34 13.26 -1.30
C PHE A 83 16.11 14.11 -2.30
N SER A 84 16.11 13.78 -3.60
CA SER A 84 16.76 14.58 -4.64
C SER A 84 16.13 14.40 -6.01
N LEU A 85 16.51 15.26 -6.96
CA LEU A 85 16.13 15.17 -8.37
C LEU A 85 16.55 13.80 -8.96
N GLU A 86 17.82 13.43 -8.80
CA GLU A 86 18.33 12.17 -9.32
C GLU A 86 17.64 10.96 -8.65
N ASP A 87 17.36 11.06 -7.35
CA ASP A 87 16.63 10.01 -6.64
C ASP A 87 15.19 9.84 -7.15
N ALA A 88 14.53 10.94 -7.48
CA ALA A 88 13.19 10.93 -8.07
C ALA A 88 13.19 10.34 -9.49
N LYS A 89 14.22 10.63 -10.30
CA LYS A 89 14.38 10.05 -11.63
C LYS A 89 14.60 8.55 -11.56
N GLU A 90 15.56 8.11 -10.77
CA GLU A 90 15.90 6.69 -10.57
C GLU A 90 14.69 5.88 -10.10
N LYS A 91 13.89 6.47 -9.21
CA LYS A 91 12.67 5.83 -8.70
C LYS A 91 11.46 6.02 -9.61
N ALA A 92 11.60 6.69 -10.75
CA ALA A 92 10.53 7.04 -11.66
C ALA A 92 9.30 7.68 -10.97
N LEU A 93 9.55 8.58 -10.03
CA LEU A 93 8.47 9.27 -9.31
C LEU A 93 7.87 10.33 -10.22
N LEU A 94 6.54 10.26 -10.44
CA LEU A 94 5.82 11.29 -11.19
C LEU A 94 5.20 12.35 -10.28
N SER A 95 4.67 11.92 -9.13
CA SER A 95 4.04 12.81 -8.16
C SER A 95 4.08 12.19 -6.77
N SER A 96 3.98 13.03 -5.73
CA SER A 96 4.01 12.59 -4.34
C SER A 96 2.68 12.78 -3.63
N PRO A 97 2.25 11.86 -2.74
CA PRO A 97 2.79 10.51 -2.54
C PRO A 97 2.37 9.54 -3.65
N THR A 98 3.12 8.47 -3.87
CA THR A 98 2.82 7.40 -4.84
C THR A 98 2.80 6.04 -4.15
N ILE A 99 1.77 5.24 -4.43
CA ILE A 99 1.67 3.85 -3.95
C ILE A 99 1.85 2.92 -5.14
N ARG A 100 2.78 1.97 -5.02
CA ARG A 100 3.01 0.90 -5.98
C ARG A 100 2.68 -0.46 -5.41
N ILE A 101 2.12 -1.32 -6.24
CA ILE A 101 1.91 -2.74 -5.93
C ILE A 101 2.63 -3.57 -6.98
N ASN A 102 3.56 -4.43 -6.55
CA ASN A 102 4.46 -5.18 -7.42
C ASN A 102 5.15 -4.28 -8.47
N GLY A 103 5.51 -3.06 -8.05
CA GLY A 103 6.14 -2.04 -8.90
C GLY A 103 5.17 -1.25 -9.78
N HIS A 104 3.90 -1.62 -9.90
CA HIS A 104 2.89 -0.90 -10.68
C HIS A 104 2.31 0.25 -9.87
N ASP A 105 2.30 1.47 -10.43
CA ASP A 105 1.59 2.59 -9.81
C ASP A 105 0.08 2.33 -9.77
N THR A 106 -0.52 2.49 -8.60
CA THR A 106 -1.95 2.23 -8.34
C THR A 106 -2.89 3.22 -9.03
N VAL A 107 -2.39 4.37 -9.52
CA VAL A 107 -3.19 5.38 -10.23
C VAL A 107 -2.50 5.77 -11.54
N GLN A 108 -3.03 5.31 -12.67
CA GLN A 108 -2.43 5.57 -13.98
C GLN A 108 -2.53 7.03 -14.45
N ASN A 109 -3.66 7.69 -14.20
CA ASN A 109 -3.85 9.10 -14.57
C ASN A 109 -3.65 10.00 -13.34
N VAL A 110 -2.44 10.53 -13.21
CA VAL A 110 -2.07 11.42 -12.09
C VAL A 110 -2.89 12.71 -12.18
N GLN A 111 -3.54 13.06 -11.08
CA GLN A 111 -4.17 14.37 -10.87
C GLN A 111 -3.42 15.06 -9.74
N GLU A 112 -3.29 16.38 -9.83
CA GLU A 112 -2.50 17.16 -8.88
C GLU A 112 -3.23 18.43 -8.48
N SER A 113 -2.96 18.88 -7.26
CA SER A 113 -3.40 20.17 -6.77
C SER A 113 -2.46 20.70 -5.70
N LEU A 114 -2.57 22.00 -5.43
CA LEU A 114 -1.70 22.73 -4.52
C LEU A 114 -1.61 22.05 -3.15
N CYS A 115 -0.39 21.70 -2.79
CA CYS A 115 -0.05 21.19 -1.48
C CYS A 115 0.61 22.30 -0.66
N GLU A 116 -0.18 22.97 0.18
CA GLU A 116 0.30 24.03 1.06
C GLU A 116 1.48 23.55 1.94
N SER A 117 1.40 22.31 2.45
CA SER A 117 2.47 21.77 3.28
C SER A 117 3.76 21.57 2.49
N CYS A 118 3.73 21.02 1.27
CA CYS A 118 4.94 20.90 0.45
C CYS A 118 5.46 22.25 -0.02
N SER A 119 4.57 23.20 -0.32
CA SER A 119 4.94 24.56 -0.66
C SER A 119 5.71 25.22 0.49
N SER A 120 5.26 25.02 1.74
CA SER A 120 5.96 25.53 2.94
C SER A 120 7.34 24.92 3.21
N LEU A 121 7.69 23.83 2.51
CA LEU A 121 9.02 23.20 2.59
C LEU A 121 10.01 23.77 1.55
N THR A 122 9.59 24.77 0.78
CA THR A 122 10.42 25.41 -0.24
C THR A 122 10.82 26.83 0.16
N GLN A 123 11.88 27.33 -0.46
CA GLN A 123 12.28 28.74 -0.36
C GLN A 123 11.13 29.63 -0.83
N ASN A 124 10.80 30.67 -0.06
CA ASN A 124 9.74 31.63 -0.36
C ASN A 124 8.33 31.02 -0.56
N ASN A 125 8.06 29.82 -0.05
CA ASN A 125 6.78 29.12 -0.19
C ASN A 125 6.32 28.97 -1.66
N ILE A 126 7.23 28.60 -2.55
CA ILE A 126 6.92 28.35 -3.96
C ILE A 126 5.78 27.32 -4.07
N PRO A 127 4.73 27.57 -4.87
CA PRO A 127 3.61 26.65 -5.02
C PRO A 127 4.06 25.29 -5.56
N ILE A 128 3.71 24.22 -4.84
CA ILE A 128 3.97 22.84 -5.25
C ILE A 128 2.65 22.07 -5.34
N ASP A 129 2.37 21.54 -6.53
CA ASP A 129 1.25 20.62 -6.73
C ASP A 129 1.66 19.19 -6.38
N CYS A 130 0.81 18.49 -5.64
CA CYS A 130 1.02 17.10 -5.24
C CYS A 130 -0.18 16.25 -5.63
N ARG A 131 0.02 14.93 -5.57
CA ARG A 131 -0.92 13.93 -6.03
C ARG A 131 -2.25 13.99 -5.28
N ASP A 132 -3.32 14.02 -6.04
CA ASP A 132 -4.69 13.79 -5.59
C ASP A 132 -5.18 12.39 -5.95
N TRP A 133 -6.19 11.96 -5.22
CA TRP A 133 -6.74 10.62 -5.28
C TRP A 133 -8.22 10.70 -5.61
N TYR A 134 -8.59 10.21 -6.79
CA TYR A 134 -9.99 10.11 -7.18
C TYR A 134 -10.57 8.76 -6.74
N TYR A 135 -11.65 8.80 -5.96
CA TYR A 135 -12.32 7.60 -5.50
C TYR A 135 -13.83 7.81 -5.40
N LYS A 136 -14.60 6.97 -6.11
CA LYS A 136 -16.08 6.96 -6.07
C LYS A 136 -16.71 8.34 -6.26
N GLY A 137 -16.33 9.05 -7.32
CA GLY A 137 -16.94 10.36 -7.65
C GLY A 137 -16.33 11.56 -6.92
N LYS A 138 -15.34 11.37 -6.05
CA LYS A 138 -14.78 12.43 -5.22
C LYS A 138 -13.26 12.46 -5.26
N LEU A 139 -12.71 13.68 -5.26
CA LEU A 139 -11.28 13.93 -5.09
C LEU A 139 -10.91 14.03 -3.61
N TYR A 140 -9.75 13.47 -3.28
CA TYR A 140 -9.15 13.50 -1.96
C TYR A 140 -7.68 13.89 -2.06
N SER A 141 -7.20 14.72 -1.13
CA SER A 141 -5.79 15.10 -1.04
C SER A 141 -4.87 13.98 -0.53
N TYR A 142 -5.45 12.89 -0.04
CA TYR A 142 -4.77 11.65 0.35
C TYR A 142 -5.81 10.51 0.28
N PRO A 143 -5.40 9.26 -0.06
CA PRO A 143 -6.36 8.22 -0.40
C PRO A 143 -7.24 7.87 0.79
N PRO A 144 -8.56 7.73 0.63
CA PRO A 144 -9.43 7.25 1.70
C PRO A 144 -9.12 5.77 2.00
N LEU A 145 -9.27 5.35 3.26
CA LEU A 145 -8.95 3.97 3.68
C LEU A 145 -9.67 2.89 2.83
N PRO A 146 -10.96 3.03 2.48
CA PRO A 146 -11.64 2.06 1.61
C PRO A 146 -11.00 1.89 0.23
N MET A 147 -10.44 2.97 -0.36
CA MET A 147 -9.72 2.89 -1.63
C MET A 147 -8.49 1.98 -1.51
N LEU A 148 -7.70 2.16 -0.45
CA LEU A 148 -6.50 1.37 -0.21
C LEU A 148 -6.83 -0.11 0.03
N VAL A 149 -7.84 -0.37 0.86
CA VAL A 149 -8.32 -1.74 1.09
C VAL A 149 -8.79 -2.39 -0.21
N GLU A 150 -9.56 -1.67 -1.02
CA GLU A 150 -10.07 -2.17 -2.30
C GLU A 150 -8.94 -2.50 -3.27
N ILE A 151 -7.96 -1.61 -3.41
CA ILE A 151 -6.82 -1.81 -4.34
C ILE A 151 -5.95 -2.99 -3.89
N ILE A 152 -5.62 -3.09 -2.60
CA ILE A 152 -4.78 -4.19 -2.10
C ILE A 152 -5.52 -5.52 -2.13
N LEU A 153 -6.81 -5.54 -1.78
CA LEU A 153 -7.62 -6.76 -1.87
C LEU A 153 -7.72 -7.27 -3.31
N LYS A 154 -7.95 -6.38 -4.28
CA LYS A 154 -7.92 -6.75 -5.71
C LYS A 154 -6.57 -7.33 -6.10
N ALA A 155 -5.47 -6.76 -5.61
CA ALA A 155 -4.14 -7.29 -5.90
C ALA A 155 -3.89 -8.68 -5.29
N LEU A 156 -4.37 -8.93 -4.06
CA LEU A 156 -4.30 -10.25 -3.43
C LEU A 156 -5.09 -11.30 -4.23
N LEU A 157 -6.30 -10.94 -4.70
CA LEU A 157 -7.17 -11.86 -5.44
C LEU A 157 -6.67 -12.15 -6.87
N ASN A 158 -5.88 -11.26 -7.46
CA ASN A 158 -5.35 -11.38 -8.82
C ASN A 158 -3.81 -11.48 -8.82
N ILE A 159 -3.24 -12.08 -7.77
CA ILE A 159 -1.78 -12.11 -7.57
C ILE A 159 -1.04 -12.78 -8.73
N ASP A 160 -1.64 -13.76 -9.40
CA ASP A 160 -1.05 -14.47 -10.53
C ASP A 160 -0.90 -13.59 -11.79
N ASP A 161 -1.81 -12.64 -11.96
CA ASP A 161 -1.78 -11.69 -13.08
C ASP A 161 -0.87 -10.49 -12.79
N LEU A 162 -0.48 -10.30 -11.53
CA LEU A 162 0.24 -9.12 -11.06
C LEU A 162 1.75 -9.32 -11.01
N GLN A 163 2.34 -9.62 -12.17
CA GLN A 163 3.79 -9.85 -12.27
C GLN A 163 4.59 -8.61 -11.83
N PRO A 164 5.64 -8.76 -11.01
CA PRO A 164 6.51 -7.65 -10.60
C PRO A 164 7.15 -6.94 -11.79
N VAL A 165 7.09 -5.61 -11.77
CA VAL A 165 7.76 -4.76 -12.77
C VAL A 165 8.83 -3.89 -12.13
N SER A 166 9.95 -3.75 -12.83
CA SER A 166 10.94 -2.72 -12.52
C SER A 166 10.60 -1.46 -13.31
N GLN A 167 10.51 -0.33 -12.61
CA GLN A 167 10.32 0.96 -13.25
C GLN A 167 11.64 1.41 -13.89
N LYS A 168 11.59 1.86 -15.15
CA LYS A 168 12.76 2.48 -15.79
C LYS A 168 12.92 3.90 -15.24
N PRO A 169 14.15 4.35 -14.97
CA PRO A 169 14.39 5.75 -14.60
C PRO A 169 13.79 6.72 -15.61
N LEU A 170 13.29 7.85 -15.11
CA LEU A 170 12.76 8.91 -15.96
C LEU A 170 13.92 9.64 -16.66
N GLN A 171 13.74 9.93 -17.95
CA GLN A 171 14.66 10.80 -18.68
C GLN A 171 14.56 12.25 -18.19
N GLU A 172 13.34 12.71 -17.95
CA GLU A 172 13.03 14.05 -17.46
C GLU A 172 12.07 13.98 -16.28
N LEU A 173 12.26 14.88 -15.30
CA LEU A 173 11.35 14.98 -14.16
C LEU A 173 10.15 15.85 -14.50
N PRO A 174 8.96 15.49 -14.00
CA PRO A 174 7.82 16.38 -13.99
C PRO A 174 8.08 17.69 -13.23
N ALA A 175 7.43 18.76 -13.69
CA ALA A 175 7.69 20.13 -13.23
C ALA A 175 7.45 20.33 -11.72
N ASN A 176 6.46 19.66 -11.13
CA ASN A 176 6.18 19.66 -9.69
C ASN A 176 7.40 19.22 -8.86
N LEU A 177 8.04 18.10 -9.23
CA LEU A 177 9.19 17.55 -8.53
C LEU A 177 10.46 18.34 -8.82
N MET A 178 10.65 18.78 -10.06
CA MET A 178 11.74 19.69 -10.42
C MET A 178 11.72 20.94 -9.54
N THR A 179 10.57 21.62 -9.50
CA THR A 179 10.36 22.83 -8.70
C THR A 179 10.57 22.56 -7.21
N TYR A 180 10.03 21.46 -6.68
CA TYR A 180 10.17 21.12 -5.27
C TYR A 180 11.65 20.95 -4.88
N PHE A 181 12.40 20.12 -5.61
CA PHE A 181 13.77 19.79 -5.20
C PHE A 181 14.78 20.93 -5.44
N GLU A 182 14.59 21.76 -6.47
CA GLU A 182 15.45 22.94 -6.70
C GLU A 182 15.31 23.97 -5.57
N ASN A 183 14.13 24.04 -4.97
CA ASN A 183 13.75 25.05 -3.98
C ASN A 183 13.59 24.50 -2.57
N SER A 184 13.79 23.20 -2.33
CA SER A 184 13.64 22.59 -1.01
C SER A 184 14.57 23.25 0.03
N LEU A 185 14.04 23.49 1.23
CA LEU A 185 14.81 24.00 2.37
C LEU A 185 15.77 22.95 2.92
N GLU A 186 15.49 21.67 2.72
CA GLU A 186 16.35 20.56 3.12
C GLU A 186 17.28 20.15 1.99
N LYS A 187 18.18 21.07 1.59
CA LYS A 187 19.30 20.70 0.74
C LYS A 187 20.29 19.88 1.56
N LYS A 188 20.25 18.55 1.47
CA LYS A 188 21.43 17.75 1.81
C LYS A 188 22.37 17.84 0.63
N SER A 189 23.50 18.55 0.80
CA SER A 189 24.60 18.40 -0.15
C SER A 189 25.03 16.94 -0.13
N CYS A 190 25.25 16.34 -1.29
CA CYS A 190 26.12 15.18 -1.36
C CYS A 190 27.47 15.59 -0.75
N GLY A 191 27.80 15.00 0.40
CA GLY A 191 29.17 14.92 0.90
C GLY A 191 29.75 13.59 0.47
#